data_AF-A0A924YFI1-F1
#
_entry.id   AF-A0A924YFI1-F1
#
_cell.length_a   1.000
_cell.length_b   1.000
_cell.length_c   1.000
_cell.angle_alpha   90.00
_cell.angle_beta   90.00
_cell.angle_gamma   90.00
#
_symmetry.space_group_name_H-M   'P 1'
#
loop_
_entity.id
_entity.type
_entity.pdbx_description
1 polymer ?
#
loop_
_entity_poly.entity_id
_entity_poly.type
_entity_poly.pdbx_seq_one_letter_code
_entity_poly.pdbx_strand_id
1 'polypeptide(L)'
;MRRITLILLTSLLLISTFTSFAQTPPPPQPSATPLPVSALDTLRDVLCCYNALLYGIEVEGMFEVIRGEGPFTIFAVANENIAPLQYELLTALNTPASFGAFARYHIVPGTYTAADLASVDTLTTLLGQDISVTHDGDNILLNNTVRFIGTDIPASNGVIHVIDRPLIPLPAEAPNAAEPARVRFANFSNFDTVNFALNN
;
A
#
# COMPACT_ATOMS: atom_id res chain seq x y z
N MET A 1 103.02 5.39 9.46
CA MET A 1 102.17 6.61 9.47
C MET A 1 101.09 6.47 8.40
N ARG A 2 99.88 7.00 8.67
CA ARG A 2 98.66 7.09 7.82
C ARG A 2 97.81 5.80 7.85
N ARG A 3 96.87 5.67 8.80
CA ARG A 3 95.50 6.25 8.84
C ARG A 3 94.68 5.91 7.59
N ILE A 4 93.59 5.17 7.77
CA ILE A 4 92.18 5.53 7.42
C ILE A 4 91.38 4.24 7.21
N THR A 5 90.65 3.87 8.27
CA THR A 5 89.53 2.94 8.29
C THR A 5 88.38 3.55 7.49
N LEU A 6 87.93 2.91 6.39
CA LEU A 6 86.81 3.42 5.57
C LEU A 6 85.59 2.51 5.75
N ILE A 7 84.59 3.09 6.40
CA ILE A 7 83.32 2.51 6.84
C ILE A 7 82.35 2.47 5.65
N LEU A 8 81.69 1.33 5.46
CA LEU A 8 80.71 1.05 4.41
C LEU A 8 79.47 1.96 4.56
N LEU A 9 79.11 2.65 3.48
CA LEU A 9 78.00 3.58 3.37
C LEU A 9 76.71 2.81 3.04
N THR A 10 75.83 2.58 4.02
CA THR A 10 74.45 2.11 3.79
C THR A 10 73.47 3.00 4.54
N SER A 11 72.88 3.97 3.84
CA SER A 11 71.76 4.76 4.33
C SER A 11 70.89 5.14 3.13
N LEU A 12 69.68 4.57 3.06
CA LEU A 12 68.44 5.29 2.78
C LEU A 12 67.25 4.29 2.79
N LEU A 13 66.58 4.16 3.93
CA LEU A 13 65.18 3.72 3.95
C LEU A 13 64.47 4.49 5.06
N LEU A 14 63.78 5.58 4.68
CA LEU A 14 62.82 6.24 5.57
C LEU A 14 61.64 5.28 5.73
N ILE A 15 61.58 4.60 6.88
CA ILE A 15 60.38 3.91 7.34
C ILE A 15 59.46 5.00 7.90
N SER A 16 58.53 5.47 7.07
CA SER A 16 57.39 6.24 7.54
C SER A 16 56.55 5.32 8.42
N THR A 17 56.68 5.48 9.74
CA THR A 17 55.75 4.89 10.69
C THR A 17 54.39 5.55 10.47
N PHE A 18 53.53 4.86 9.73
CA PHE A 18 52.10 5.13 9.73
C PHE A 18 51.61 4.84 11.15
N THR A 19 51.57 5.88 11.98
CA THR A 19 50.76 5.89 13.19
C THR A 19 49.33 5.67 12.75
N SER A 20 48.87 4.43 12.91
CA SER A 20 47.47 4.05 12.75
C SER A 20 46.68 4.90 13.74
N PHE A 21 46.09 6.00 13.26
CA PHE A 21 45.02 6.65 13.97
C PHE A 21 43.91 5.59 14.03
N ALA A 22 43.70 5.04 15.22
CA ALA A 22 42.48 4.35 15.56
C ALA A 22 41.35 5.32 15.25
N GLN A 23 40.77 5.18 14.06
CA GLN A 23 39.52 5.81 13.71
C GLN A 23 38.53 5.20 14.69
N THR A 24 38.24 5.93 15.75
CA THR A 24 37.14 5.58 16.64
C THR A 24 35.93 5.38 15.74
N PRO A 25 35.19 4.26 15.87
CA PRO A 25 33.95 4.12 15.13
C PRO A 25 33.16 5.40 15.39
N PRO A 26 32.64 6.04 14.32
CA PRO A 26 31.85 7.25 14.50
C PRO A 26 30.79 6.94 15.56
N PRO A 27 30.59 7.84 16.55
CA PRO A 27 29.56 7.63 17.58
C PRO A 27 28.27 7.24 16.86
N PRO A 28 27.48 6.27 17.38
CA PRO A 28 26.22 5.88 16.76
C PRO A 28 25.45 7.15 16.47
N GLN A 29 25.38 7.50 15.17
CA GLN A 29 24.71 8.69 14.71
C GLN A 29 23.28 8.55 15.25
N PRO A 30 22.73 9.56 15.96
CA PRO A 30 21.34 9.50 16.40
C PRO A 30 20.54 9.07 15.19
N SER A 31 19.88 7.91 15.27
CA SER A 31 19.04 7.38 14.22
C SER A 31 18.20 8.56 13.75
N ALA A 32 18.51 9.09 12.56
CA ALA A 32 17.80 10.23 12.05
C ALA A 32 16.35 9.77 12.01
N THR A 33 15.53 10.29 12.92
CA THR A 33 14.10 10.04 12.92
C THR A 33 13.67 10.42 11.51
N PRO A 34 13.25 9.47 10.66
CA PRO A 34 12.85 9.81 9.32
C PRO A 34 11.73 10.84 9.50
N LEU A 35 11.86 11.99 8.84
CA LEU A 35 10.72 12.89 8.66
C LEU A 35 9.55 12.02 8.21
N PRO A 36 8.33 12.27 8.69
CA PRO A 36 7.19 11.49 8.26
C PRO A 36 7.09 11.66 6.74
N VAL A 37 7.41 10.58 6.03
CA VAL A 37 7.28 10.42 4.58
C VAL A 37 5.84 10.00 4.29
N SER A 38 5.26 10.56 3.23
CA SER A 38 3.87 10.24 2.85
C SER A 38 3.72 8.73 2.66
N ALA A 39 2.55 8.18 3.00
CA ALA A 39 2.22 6.76 2.85
C ALA A 39 2.46 6.28 1.43
N LEU A 40 2.27 7.16 0.44
CA LEU A 40 2.62 6.86 -0.93
C LEU A 40 4.13 6.70 -1.12
N ASP A 41 4.94 7.61 -0.58
CA ASP A 41 6.39 7.56 -0.71
C ASP A 41 6.96 6.37 0.08
N THR A 42 6.43 6.10 1.27
CA THR A 42 6.74 4.89 2.05
C THR A 42 6.34 3.61 1.32
N LEU A 43 5.18 3.58 0.67
CA LEU A 43 4.75 2.43 -0.14
C LEU A 43 5.71 2.17 -1.30
N ARG A 44 6.21 3.23 -1.97
CA ARG A 44 7.21 3.09 -3.04
C ARG A 44 8.54 2.54 -2.54
N ASP A 45 8.96 2.95 -1.34
CA ASP A 45 10.24 2.53 -0.75
C ASP A 45 10.18 1.12 -0.17
N VAL A 46 9.09 0.76 0.51
CA VAL A 46 8.95 -0.54 1.19
C VAL A 46 8.44 -1.62 0.24
N LEU A 47 7.59 -1.25 -0.72
CA LEU A 47 6.94 -2.16 -1.67
C LEU A 47 7.19 -1.74 -3.11
N CYS A 48 8.45 -1.52 -3.45
CA CYS A 48 8.91 -1.08 -4.78
C CYS A 48 8.45 -1.94 -5.98
N CYS A 49 7.80 -3.09 -5.75
CA CYS A 49 7.26 -3.96 -6.80
C CYS A 49 5.72 -4.07 -6.78
N TYR A 50 5.00 -3.33 -5.92
CA TYR A 50 3.54 -3.38 -5.89
C TYR A 50 2.90 -2.50 -6.97
N ASN A 51 3.25 -2.78 -8.22
CA ASN A 51 2.89 -1.99 -9.39
C ASN A 51 1.38 -1.92 -9.65
N ALA A 52 0.61 -2.95 -9.29
CA ALA A 52 -0.83 -2.99 -9.50
C ALA A 52 -1.58 -1.92 -8.67
N LEU A 53 -1.18 -1.73 -7.41
CA LEU A 53 -1.77 -0.69 -6.55
C LEU A 53 -1.37 0.71 -7.04
N LEU A 54 -0.09 0.91 -7.36
CA LEU A 54 0.38 2.21 -7.87
C LEU A 54 -0.29 2.59 -9.19
N TYR A 55 -0.47 1.62 -10.09
CA TYR A 55 -1.19 1.83 -11.35
C TYR A 55 -2.67 2.16 -11.12
N GLY A 56 -3.33 1.47 -10.18
CA GLY A 56 -4.71 1.79 -9.82
C GLY A 56 -4.87 3.19 -9.22
N ILE A 57 -3.95 3.61 -8.35
CA ILE A 57 -3.93 4.98 -7.80
C ILE A 57 -3.73 6.02 -8.90
N GLU A 58 -2.88 5.73 -9.89
CA GLU A 58 -2.62 6.61 -11.04
C GLU A 58 -3.84 6.76 -11.93
N VAL A 59 -4.49 5.65 -12.30
CA VAL A 59 -5.67 5.65 -13.18
C VAL A 59 -6.85 6.38 -12.55
N GLU A 60 -7.04 6.25 -11.24
CA GLU A 60 -8.12 6.95 -10.51
C GLU A 60 -7.75 8.39 -10.12
N GLY A 61 -6.50 8.84 -10.36
CA GLY A 61 -6.04 10.17 -9.95
C GLY A 61 -6.03 10.37 -8.42
N MET A 62 -5.89 9.29 -7.65
CA MET A 62 -5.98 9.30 -6.19
C MET A 62 -4.70 9.80 -5.50
N PHE A 63 -3.65 10.12 -6.27
CA PHE A 63 -2.38 10.63 -5.74
C PHE A 63 -2.58 11.83 -4.80
N GLU A 64 -3.42 12.79 -5.19
CA GLU A 64 -3.69 13.99 -4.38
C GLU A 64 -4.57 13.69 -3.16
N VAL A 65 -5.45 12.70 -3.26
CA VAL A 65 -6.31 12.26 -2.14
C VAL A 65 -5.47 11.57 -1.07
N ILE A 66 -4.60 10.65 -1.48
CA ILE A 66 -3.72 9.93 -0.56
C ILE A 66 -2.67 10.90 0.00
N ARG A 67 -2.14 11.85 -0.78
CA ARG A 67 -1.22 12.88 -0.28
C ARG A 67 -1.87 13.95 0.61
N GLY A 68 -3.19 14.10 0.55
CA GLY A 68 -3.95 15.11 1.29
C GLY A 68 -4.09 14.82 2.79
N GLU A 69 -4.91 15.65 3.46
CA GLU A 69 -5.18 15.53 4.89
C GLU A 69 -6.18 14.40 5.17
N GLY A 70 -5.66 13.22 5.49
CA GLY A 70 -6.47 12.15 6.04
C GLY A 70 -5.59 11.04 6.59
N PRO A 71 -5.92 10.47 7.75
CA PRO A 71 -5.34 9.20 8.12
C PRO A 71 -5.89 8.11 7.19
N PHE A 72 -5.01 7.36 6.54
CA PHE A 72 -5.35 6.22 5.70
C PHE A 72 -4.64 4.96 6.19
N THR A 73 -5.36 3.86 6.22
CA THR A 73 -4.78 2.53 6.43
C THR A 73 -4.67 1.86 5.08
N ILE A 74 -3.44 1.61 4.62
CA ILE A 74 -3.17 1.01 3.32
C ILE A 74 -2.69 -0.42 3.53
N PHE A 75 -3.42 -1.38 2.97
CA PHE A 75 -2.99 -2.76 2.94
C PHE A 75 -2.14 -3.03 1.70
N ALA A 76 -0.94 -3.58 1.92
CA ALA A 76 0.06 -3.75 0.90
C ALA A 76 0.61 -5.19 0.95
N VAL A 77 0.80 -5.83 -0.20
CA VAL A 77 1.17 -7.26 -0.24
C VAL A 77 2.68 -7.40 -0.26
N ALA A 78 3.24 -8.27 0.58
CA ALA A 78 4.67 -8.57 0.55
C ALA A 78 5.12 -9.02 -0.87
N ASN A 79 6.23 -8.48 -1.37
CA ASN A 79 6.68 -8.69 -2.75
C ASN A 79 6.86 -10.18 -3.07
N GLU A 80 7.37 -10.95 -2.11
CA GLU A 80 7.56 -12.40 -2.18
C GLU A 80 6.26 -13.18 -2.43
N ASN A 81 5.11 -12.64 -2.00
CA ASN A 81 3.81 -13.30 -2.10
C ASN A 81 3.01 -12.89 -3.33
N ILE A 82 3.46 -11.88 -4.09
CA ILE A 82 2.80 -11.46 -5.34
C ILE A 82 3.12 -12.41 -6.50
N ALA A 83 4.37 -12.91 -6.57
CA ALA A 83 4.84 -13.78 -7.64
C ALA A 83 3.93 -15.00 -7.94
N PRO A 84 3.46 -15.78 -6.94
CA PRO A 84 2.57 -16.90 -7.20
C PRO A 84 1.15 -16.49 -7.64
N LEU A 85 0.75 -15.24 -7.41
CA LEU A 85 -0.61 -14.76 -7.63
C LEU A 85 -0.78 -13.97 -8.92
N GLN A 86 0.30 -13.86 -9.72
CA GLN A 86 0.28 -13.10 -10.97
C GLN A 86 -0.85 -13.53 -11.91
N TYR A 87 -1.12 -14.83 -12.04
CA TYR A 87 -2.20 -15.31 -12.92
C TYR A 87 -3.60 -14.91 -12.42
N GLU A 88 -3.86 -15.03 -11.12
CA GLU A 88 -5.12 -14.60 -10.50
C GLU A 88 -5.28 -13.07 -10.65
N LEU A 89 -4.20 -12.31 -10.42
CA LEU A 89 -4.20 -10.86 -10.56
C LEU A 89 -4.45 -10.41 -11.99
N LEU A 90 -3.82 -11.03 -12.98
CA LEU A 90 -4.03 -10.69 -14.39
C LEU A 90 -5.46 -11.01 -14.86
N THR A 91 -6.10 -12.00 -14.24
CA THR A 91 -7.49 -12.37 -14.54
C THR A 91 -8.46 -11.39 -13.90
N ALA A 92 -8.21 -10.99 -12.64
CA ALA A 92 -9.06 -10.06 -11.90
C ALA A 92 -8.84 -8.58 -12.29
N LEU A 93 -7.61 -8.21 -12.66
CA LEU A 93 -7.18 -6.85 -13.01
C LEU A 93 -6.88 -6.76 -14.50
N ASN A 94 -7.93 -6.67 -15.30
CA ASN A 94 -7.86 -6.67 -16.76
C ASN A 94 -8.35 -5.36 -17.40
N THR A 95 -8.92 -4.44 -16.61
CA THR A 95 -9.47 -3.17 -17.07
C THR A 95 -9.05 -2.02 -16.16
N PRO A 96 -8.95 -0.77 -16.67
CA PRO A 96 -8.65 0.39 -15.83
C PRO A 96 -9.57 0.52 -14.60
N ALA A 97 -10.86 0.24 -14.78
CA ALA A 97 -11.85 0.24 -13.69
C ALA A 97 -11.55 -0.83 -12.63
N SER A 98 -11.11 -2.03 -13.02
CA SER A 98 -10.70 -3.06 -12.05
C SER A 98 -9.46 -2.68 -11.25
N PHE A 99 -8.49 -1.98 -11.86
CA PHE A 99 -7.32 -1.45 -11.15
C PHE A 99 -7.70 -0.34 -10.17
N GLY A 100 -8.61 0.55 -10.56
CA GLY A 100 -9.12 1.59 -9.66
C GLY A 100 -9.90 1.02 -8.46
N ALA A 101 -10.77 0.05 -8.70
CA ALA A 101 -11.48 -0.66 -7.64
C ALA A 101 -10.51 -1.40 -6.72
N PHE A 102 -9.49 -2.05 -7.29
CA PHE A 102 -8.43 -2.72 -6.53
C PHE A 102 -7.68 -1.74 -5.61
N ALA A 103 -7.30 -0.56 -6.12
CA ALA A 103 -6.64 0.45 -5.31
C ALA A 103 -7.51 0.93 -4.15
N ARG A 104 -8.78 1.24 -4.42
CA ARG A 104 -9.75 1.70 -3.41
C ARG A 104 -10.07 0.62 -2.38
N TYR A 105 -10.00 -0.66 -2.73
CA TYR A 105 -10.25 -1.76 -1.81
C TYR A 105 -9.09 -1.99 -0.83
N HIS A 106 -7.86 -1.65 -1.23
CA HIS A 106 -6.69 -1.73 -0.35
C HIS A 106 -6.55 -0.52 0.59
N ILE A 107 -7.38 0.52 0.42
CA ILE A 107 -7.30 1.75 1.20
C ILE A 107 -8.55 1.86 2.08
N VAL A 108 -8.32 1.94 3.38
CA VAL A 108 -9.35 2.18 4.39
C VAL A 108 -9.17 3.59 4.96
N PRO A 109 -10.22 4.43 4.99
CA PRO A 109 -10.15 5.73 5.66
C PRO A 109 -10.07 5.53 7.19
N GLY A 110 -9.14 6.23 7.84
CA GLY A 110 -8.83 6.09 9.26
C GLY A 110 -7.45 5.50 9.51
N THR A 111 -6.95 5.66 10.73
CA THR A 111 -5.76 4.97 11.22
C THR A 111 -6.22 3.79 12.06
N TYR A 112 -5.98 2.58 11.56
CA TYR A 112 -6.12 1.35 12.32
C TYR A 112 -4.72 0.79 12.52
N THR A 113 -4.32 0.56 13.77
CA THR A 113 -3.07 -0.16 14.06
C THR A 113 -3.33 -1.67 14.10
N ALA A 114 -2.30 -2.51 14.10
CA ALA A 114 -2.50 -3.97 14.28
C ALA A 114 -3.31 -4.30 15.55
N ALA A 115 -3.17 -3.51 16.62
CA ALA A 115 -3.93 -3.66 17.85
C ALA A 115 -5.42 -3.29 17.67
N ASP A 116 -5.71 -2.25 16.89
CA ASP A 116 -7.09 -1.86 16.59
C ASP A 116 -7.75 -2.88 15.66
N LEU A 117 -7.01 -3.37 14.66
CA LEU A 117 -7.47 -4.45 13.78
C LEU A 117 -7.82 -5.70 14.57
N ALA A 118 -7.14 -5.95 15.69
CA ALA A 118 -7.45 -7.08 16.55
C ALA A 118 -8.75 -6.93 17.37
N SER A 119 -9.34 -5.73 17.40
CA SER A 119 -10.57 -5.42 18.15
C SER A 119 -11.74 -5.06 17.24
N VAL A 120 -11.54 -5.08 15.91
CA VAL A 120 -12.51 -4.67 14.90
C VAL A 120 -12.94 -5.90 14.12
N ASP A 121 -14.25 -6.07 13.93
CA ASP A 121 -14.81 -7.19 13.15
C ASP A 121 -14.93 -6.87 11.64
N THR A 122 -15.09 -5.59 11.29
CA THR A 122 -15.32 -5.14 9.90
C THR A 122 -14.73 -3.76 9.63
N LEU A 123 -14.12 -3.60 8.45
CA LEU A 123 -13.54 -2.34 7.97
C LEU A 123 -14.16 -1.93 6.64
N THR A 124 -14.71 -0.73 6.56
CA THR A 124 -15.26 -0.19 5.31
C THR A 124 -14.15 0.46 4.48
N THR A 125 -13.95 -0.03 3.26
CA THR A 125 -12.92 0.49 2.34
C THR A 125 -13.37 1.74 1.58
N LEU A 126 -12.45 2.44 0.91
CA LEU A 126 -12.81 3.54 -0.01
C LEU A 126 -13.65 3.07 -1.19
N LEU A 127 -13.66 1.77 -1.52
CA LEU A 127 -14.55 1.20 -2.52
C LEU A 127 -16.00 1.15 -2.03
N GLY A 128 -16.23 1.16 -0.71
CA GLY A 128 -17.53 0.95 -0.08
C GLY A 128 -17.87 -0.52 0.17
N GLN A 129 -16.94 -1.44 -0.16
CA GLN A 129 -17.03 -2.85 0.24
C GLN A 129 -16.37 -3.03 1.60
N ASP A 130 -16.97 -3.84 2.46
CA ASP A 130 -16.41 -4.14 3.77
C ASP A 130 -15.39 -5.29 3.68
N ILE A 131 -14.36 -5.20 4.51
CA ILE A 131 -13.40 -6.27 4.79
C ILE A 131 -13.79 -6.88 6.13
N SER A 132 -14.06 -8.18 6.16
CA SER A 132 -14.29 -8.89 7.42
C SER A 132 -12.95 -9.26 8.04
N VAL A 133 -12.76 -8.92 9.30
CA VAL A 133 -11.58 -9.26 10.08
C VAL A 133 -11.95 -10.39 11.02
N THR A 134 -11.23 -11.49 10.92
CA THR A 134 -11.48 -12.71 11.69
C THR A 134 -10.19 -13.19 12.33
N HIS A 135 -10.32 -13.91 13.44
CA HIS A 135 -9.18 -14.36 14.23
C HIS A 135 -9.07 -15.88 14.14
N ASP A 136 -7.89 -16.36 13.74
CA ASP A 136 -7.54 -17.78 13.75
C ASP A 136 -6.32 -17.99 14.67
N GLY A 137 -6.62 -18.21 15.95
CA GLY A 137 -5.62 -18.23 17.02
C GLY A 137 -4.96 -16.86 17.19
N ASP A 138 -3.64 -16.81 17.04
CA ASP A 138 -2.85 -15.57 17.10
C ASP A 138 -2.79 -14.83 15.75
N ASN A 139 -3.38 -15.39 14.68
CA ASN A 139 -3.36 -14.78 13.36
C ASN A 139 -4.64 -13.98 13.09
N ILE A 140 -4.48 -12.82 12.46
CA ILE A 140 -5.58 -12.04 11.93
C ILE A 140 -5.77 -12.41 10.45
N LEU A 141 -7.01 -12.73 10.07
CA LEU A 141 -7.43 -13.09 8.72
C LEU A 141 -8.42 -12.07 8.18
N LEU A 142 -8.10 -11.47 7.05
CA LEU A 142 -8.97 -10.59 6.28
C LEU A 142 -9.77 -11.43 5.27
N ASN A 143 -11.08 -11.21 5.20
CA ASN A 143 -12.05 -11.97 4.39
C ASN A 143 -11.88 -13.49 4.51
N ASN A 144 -11.53 -13.97 5.70
CA ASN A 144 -11.26 -15.39 6.02
C ASN A 144 -10.18 -16.07 5.15
N THR A 145 -9.49 -15.34 4.29
CA THR A 145 -8.63 -15.90 3.23
C THR A 145 -7.23 -15.29 3.24
N VAL A 146 -7.12 -14.01 3.59
CA VAL A 146 -5.88 -13.26 3.52
C VAL A 146 -5.30 -13.11 4.91
N ARG A 147 -4.12 -13.69 5.14
CA ARG A 147 -3.43 -13.56 6.42
C ARG A 147 -2.76 -12.19 6.56
N PHE A 148 -2.95 -11.57 7.72
CA PHE A 148 -2.22 -10.39 8.14
C PHE A 148 -0.81 -10.78 8.61
N ILE A 149 0.24 -10.16 8.06
CA ILE A 149 1.63 -10.49 8.42
C ILE A 149 2.13 -9.64 9.59
N GLY A 150 1.46 -8.52 9.89
CA GLY A 150 1.75 -7.75 11.10
C GLY A 150 2.93 -6.79 10.95
N THR A 151 2.79 -5.82 10.06
CA THR A 151 3.70 -4.67 10.03
C THR A 151 2.88 -3.39 10.20
N ASP A 152 3.25 -2.57 11.18
CA ASP A 152 2.71 -1.22 11.36
C ASP A 152 3.76 -0.24 10.86
N ILE A 153 3.74 0.04 9.55
CA ILE A 153 4.70 0.99 8.98
C ILE A 153 4.07 2.39 9.10
N PRO A 154 4.61 3.27 9.97
CA PRO A 154 4.06 4.60 10.13
C PRO A 154 4.33 5.45 8.89
N ALA A 155 3.33 6.21 8.47
CA ALA A 155 3.41 7.19 7.40
C ALA A 155 2.81 8.53 7.84
N SER A 156 3.13 9.63 7.17
CA SER A 156 2.66 10.98 7.59
C SER A 156 1.14 11.13 7.65
N ASN A 157 0.46 10.38 6.81
CA ASN A 157 -0.97 10.43 6.53
C ASN A 157 -1.60 9.05 6.81
N GLY A 158 -1.03 8.26 7.73
CA GLY A 158 -1.64 7.00 8.15
C GLY A 158 -0.67 5.87 8.47
N VAL A 159 -1.09 4.64 8.20
CA VAL A 159 -0.35 3.41 8.50
C VAL A 159 -0.43 2.47 7.30
N ILE A 160 0.68 1.81 6.98
CA ILE A 160 0.73 0.78 5.96
C ILE A 160 0.89 -0.58 6.64
N HIS A 161 0.02 -1.51 6.29
CA HIS A 161 0.08 -2.88 6.75
C HIS A 161 0.50 -3.83 5.66
N VAL A 162 1.33 -4.80 6.03
CA VAL A 162 1.73 -5.88 5.12
C VAL A 162 0.82 -7.09 5.29
N ILE A 163 0.27 -7.56 4.17
CA ILE A 163 -0.60 -8.74 4.09
C ILE A 163 0.04 -9.81 3.22
N ASP A 164 -0.40 -11.05 3.43
CA ASP A 164 0.13 -12.23 2.75
C ASP A 164 -0.38 -12.34 1.31
N ARG A 165 -1.59 -11.87 1.03
CA ARG A 165 -2.21 -11.96 -0.30
C ARG A 165 -2.95 -10.66 -0.65
N PRO A 166 -3.04 -10.27 -1.93
CA PRO A 166 -3.82 -9.12 -2.37
C PRO A 166 -5.31 -9.31 -2.08
N LEU A 167 -5.94 -8.23 -1.67
CA LEU A 167 -7.38 -8.14 -1.51
C LEU A 167 -8.00 -7.94 -2.88
N ILE A 168 -8.60 -8.98 -3.44
CA ILE A 168 -9.32 -8.88 -4.71
C ILE A 168 -10.75 -8.44 -4.38
N PRO A 169 -11.19 -7.25 -4.85
CA PRO A 169 -12.57 -6.85 -4.67
C PRO A 169 -13.46 -7.85 -5.41
N LEU A 170 -14.61 -8.18 -4.84
CA LEU A 170 -15.63 -8.89 -5.60
C LEU A 170 -15.97 -8.02 -6.83
N PRO A 171 -16.19 -8.62 -8.01
CA PRO A 171 -16.62 -7.87 -9.19
C PRO A 171 -17.75 -6.96 -8.73
N ALA A 172 -17.56 -5.65 -8.92
CA ALA A 172 -18.61 -4.71 -8.58
C ALA A 172 -19.83 -5.15 -9.38
N GLU A 173 -20.79 -5.80 -8.71
CA GLU A 173 -22.16 -5.74 -9.17
C GLU A 173 -22.42 -4.23 -9.23
N ALA A 174 -22.52 -3.71 -10.46
CA ALA A 174 -22.52 -2.28 -10.71
C ALA A 174 -23.45 -1.60 -9.69
N PRO A 175 -23.06 -0.44 -9.12
CA PRO A 175 -23.97 0.29 -8.26
C PRO A 175 -25.21 0.57 -9.12
N ASN A 176 -26.30 -0.14 -8.82
CA ASN A 176 -27.58 -0.20 -9.54
C ASN A 176 -27.81 -1.42 -10.49
N ALA A 177 -27.90 -2.62 -9.92
CA ALA A 177 -29.19 -3.33 -9.97
C ALA A 177 -29.98 -2.97 -8.70
N ALA A 178 -30.28 -1.68 -8.51
CA ALA A 178 -31.50 -1.36 -7.79
C ALA A 178 -32.57 -2.04 -8.63
N GLU A 179 -33.28 -2.96 -8.00
CA GLU A 179 -34.59 -3.44 -8.44
C GLU A 179 -35.22 -2.34 -9.32
N PRO A 180 -35.46 -2.56 -10.63
CA PRO A 180 -35.91 -1.50 -11.51
C PRO A 180 -37.13 -0.93 -10.82
N ALA A 181 -36.99 0.30 -10.29
CA ALA A 181 -37.89 0.84 -9.28
C ALA A 181 -39.28 0.46 -9.73
N ARG A 182 -39.89 -0.53 -9.06
CA ARG A 182 -41.07 -1.19 -9.57
C ARG A 182 -42.02 -0.05 -9.78
N VAL A 183 -42.22 0.35 -11.05
CA VAL A 183 -43.06 1.49 -11.37
C VAL A 183 -44.38 0.97 -10.89
N ARG A 184 -44.75 1.42 -9.70
CA ARG A 184 -46.02 1.10 -9.09
C ARG A 184 -46.92 1.90 -9.99
N PHE A 185 -47.39 1.26 -11.07
CA PHE A 185 -48.42 1.79 -11.93
C PHE A 185 -49.50 2.19 -10.93
N ALA A 186 -49.59 3.49 -10.66
CA ALA A 186 -50.65 4.02 -9.87
C ALA A 186 -51.89 3.49 -10.56
N ASN A 187 -52.74 2.82 -9.79
CA ASN A 187 -53.98 2.25 -10.24
C ASN A 187 -54.71 3.33 -11.07
N PHE A 188 -54.63 3.25 -12.41
CA PHE A 188 -55.23 4.24 -13.29
C PHE A 188 -56.72 3.92 -13.37
N SER A 189 -57.42 4.16 -12.27
CA SER A 189 -58.88 4.02 -12.20
C SER A 189 -59.62 5.23 -12.75
N ASN A 190 -58.92 6.27 -13.24
CA ASN A 190 -59.55 7.45 -13.83
C ASN A 190 -58.98 7.71 -15.22
N PHE A 191 -59.56 7.05 -16.23
CA PHE A 191 -59.32 7.35 -17.64
C PHE A 191 -60.41 8.31 -18.11
N ASP A 192 -60.30 9.59 -17.75
CA ASP A 192 -61.09 10.62 -18.42
C ASP A 192 -60.41 11.01 -19.73
N THR A 193 -61.22 10.90 -20.77
CA THR A 193 -60.96 11.05 -22.20
C THR A 193 -60.02 12.20 -22.54
N VAL A 194 -58.94 11.91 -23.26
CA VAL A 194 -58.29 12.89 -24.12
C VAL A 194 -58.22 12.35 -25.54
N ASN A 195 -59.10 12.91 -26.37
CA ASN A 195 -59.22 12.64 -27.80
C ASN A 195 -57.90 12.96 -28.53
N PHE A 196 -57.26 11.93 -29.11
CA PHE A 196 -56.31 12.14 -30.18
C PHE A 196 -57.08 12.33 -31.49
N ALA A 197 -57.31 13.59 -31.86
CA ALA A 197 -57.64 13.94 -33.24
C ALA A 197 -56.41 13.63 -34.10
N LEU A 198 -56.50 12.55 -34.87
CA LEU A 198 -55.68 12.36 -36.06
C LEU A 198 -56.01 13.49 -37.03
N ASN A 199 -55.02 14.26 -37.45
CA ASN A 199 -55.08 14.99 -38.70
C ASN A 199 -53.68 15.08 -39.33
N ASN A 200 -53.54 14.19 -40.33
CA ASN A 200 -52.78 14.29 -41.58
C ASN A 200 -51.24 14.36 -41.53
#